data_AF-A0A4U8YXM6-F1
#
_entry.id   AF-A0A4U8YXM6-F1
#
_cell.length_a   1.000
_cell.length_b   1.000
_cell.length_c   1.000
_cell.angle_alpha   90.00
_cell.angle_beta   90.00
_cell.angle_gamma   90.00
#
_symmetry.space_group_name_H-M   'P 1'
#
loop_
_entity.id
_entity.type
_entity.pdbx_description
1 polymer ?
#
loop_
_entity_poly.entity_id
_entity_poly.type
_entity_poly.pdbx_seq_one_letter_code
_entity_poly.pdbx_strand_id
1 'polypeptide(L)'
;MDVKAKAIQVTSIYRASSDPIPLVLDLLRLKRSNYVAECKGFKFELKAKCGEWYTVFENLIQEDYLKHGVSLSKGDIVLDIGANFGAFTALASAKVGQTGKVIAFEPDPLIHQRLNQNINSNGLGNVITFNEAVSGKDGEMSFFVHPKSAFSTLMDSVDQRGNSGATQIKVKSRSINSIISNIDGEISLLKIDCEGSEYSILESLDKDLSFRIKQISMEVHKVPNRNEKEISVMLRKLGFTVNDTFPLTAFRGEGGRT
;
A
#
# COMPACT_ATOMS: atom_id res chain seq x y z
N MET A 1 16.94 -11.79 32.64
CA MET A 1 16.75 -10.57 31.84
C MET A 1 15.39 -10.68 31.20
N ASP A 2 14.44 -9.91 31.70
CA ASP A 2 13.05 -9.93 31.23
C ASP A 2 12.96 -9.46 29.78
N VAL A 3 12.59 -10.38 28.90
CA VAL A 3 12.22 -10.05 27.52
C VAL A 3 10.83 -9.42 27.58
N LYS A 4 10.77 -8.09 27.57
CA LYS A 4 9.50 -7.35 27.43
C LYS A 4 8.84 -7.77 26.12
N ALA A 5 7.75 -8.54 26.22
CA ALA A 5 6.89 -8.85 25.10
C ALA A 5 6.20 -7.58 24.59
N LYS A 6 6.23 -7.36 23.26
CA LYS A 6 5.59 -6.23 22.58
C LYS A 6 4.15 -6.62 22.24
N ALA A 7 3.16 -5.89 22.77
CA ALA A 7 1.76 -6.08 22.41
C ALA A 7 1.45 -5.32 21.11
N ILE A 8 1.26 -6.04 20.01
CA ILE A 8 0.76 -5.50 18.73
C ILE A 8 -0.25 -6.52 18.19
N GLN A 9 -1.40 -6.04 17.73
CA GLN A 9 -2.58 -6.84 17.47
C GLN A 9 -3.22 -6.40 16.14
N VAL A 10 -3.65 -7.35 15.30
CA VAL A 10 -4.42 -7.21 14.04
C VAL A 10 -5.71 -8.09 14.05
N THR A 11 -6.93 -7.58 13.69
CA THR A 11 -8.26 -8.28 13.82
C THR A 11 -9.46 -7.65 13.01
N SER A 12 -9.99 -8.41 12.00
CA SER A 12 -11.34 -8.43 11.32
C SER A 12 -11.99 -7.27 10.46
N ILE A 13 -12.85 -7.69 9.48
CA ILE A 13 -13.47 -6.96 8.32
C ILE A 13 -15.02 -6.82 8.45
N TYR A 14 -15.63 -5.67 8.10
CA TYR A 14 -17.08 -5.52 7.79
C TYR A 14 -17.40 -4.37 6.81
N ARG A 15 -18.66 -4.35 6.29
CA ARG A 15 -19.16 -3.60 5.12
C ARG A 15 -20.19 -2.51 5.48
N ALA A 16 -20.05 -1.31 4.92
CA ALA A 16 -21.17 -0.41 4.60
C ALA A 16 -20.76 0.64 3.54
N SER A 17 -21.61 0.87 2.53
CA SER A 17 -21.61 2.08 1.70
C SER A 17 -23.06 2.42 1.35
N SER A 18 -23.39 3.71 1.44
CA SER A 18 -24.72 4.30 1.22
C SER A 18 -25.01 4.70 -0.23
N ASP A 19 -24.09 4.49 -1.18
CA ASP A 19 -24.37 4.62 -2.62
C ASP A 19 -23.50 3.67 -3.46
N PRO A 20 -24.06 2.54 -3.97
CA PRO A 20 -23.33 1.57 -4.76
C PRO A 20 -23.21 1.93 -6.25
N ILE A 21 -23.83 3.02 -6.72
CA ILE A 21 -23.92 3.31 -8.17
C ILE A 21 -22.54 3.49 -8.81
N PRO A 22 -21.58 4.26 -8.25
CA PRO A 22 -20.25 4.39 -8.84
C PRO A 22 -19.49 3.06 -8.92
N LEU A 23 -19.60 2.22 -7.88
CA LEU A 23 -19.00 0.89 -7.84
C LEU A 23 -19.59 -0.01 -8.94
N VAL A 24 -20.91 -0.07 -9.05
CA VAL A 24 -21.61 -0.88 -10.05
C VAL A 24 -21.26 -0.39 -11.46
N LEU A 25 -21.23 0.93 -11.70
CA LEU A 25 -20.91 1.48 -13.01
C LEU A 25 -19.46 1.24 -13.43
N ASP A 26 -18.50 1.30 -12.52
CA ASP A 26 -17.09 1.03 -12.84
C ASP A 26 -16.83 -0.49 -12.95
N LEU A 27 -17.41 -1.30 -12.06
CA LEU A 27 -17.34 -2.77 -12.10
C LEU A 27 -17.96 -3.35 -13.37
N LEU A 28 -19.09 -2.79 -13.83
CA LEU A 28 -19.70 -3.14 -15.11
C LEU A 28 -19.04 -2.43 -16.32
N ARG A 29 -17.98 -1.64 -16.11
CA ARG A 29 -17.26 -0.86 -17.14
C ARG A 29 -18.16 0.07 -17.96
N LEU A 30 -19.24 0.54 -17.35
CA LEU A 30 -20.25 1.42 -17.96
C LEU A 30 -19.81 2.89 -17.99
N LYS A 31 -18.90 3.29 -17.09
CA LYS A 31 -18.25 4.61 -17.16
C LYS A 31 -17.31 4.69 -18.38
N ARG A 32 -17.48 5.73 -19.20
CA ARG A 32 -16.73 5.92 -20.46
C ARG A 32 -15.71 7.05 -20.41
N SER A 33 -15.69 7.85 -19.35
CA SER A 33 -14.77 8.97 -19.14
C SER A 33 -14.31 9.03 -17.68
N ASN A 34 -13.12 9.58 -17.44
CA ASN A 34 -12.62 9.87 -16.09
C ASN A 34 -13.62 10.70 -15.30
N TYR A 35 -13.57 10.59 -13.99
CA TYR A 35 -14.48 11.29 -13.09
C TYR A 35 -13.80 11.60 -11.76
N VAL A 36 -14.27 12.66 -11.09
CA VAL A 36 -13.81 12.99 -9.74
C VAL A 36 -14.67 12.24 -8.72
N ALA A 37 -14.02 11.53 -7.81
CA ALA A 37 -14.61 10.97 -6.61
C ALA A 37 -14.31 11.91 -5.44
N GLU A 38 -15.35 12.29 -4.68
CA GLU A 38 -15.20 12.99 -3.41
C GLU A 38 -15.57 12.05 -2.26
N CYS A 39 -14.65 11.85 -1.33
CA CYS A 39 -14.85 10.97 -0.18
C CYS A 39 -14.10 11.51 1.04
N LYS A 40 -14.77 11.61 2.19
CA LYS A 40 -14.21 12.16 3.44
C LYS A 40 -13.55 13.55 3.28
N GLY A 41 -14.07 14.37 2.36
CA GLY A 41 -13.53 15.70 2.05
C GLY A 41 -12.33 15.70 1.11
N PHE A 42 -11.88 14.52 0.64
CA PHE A 42 -10.82 14.40 -0.34
C PHE A 42 -11.37 14.18 -1.73
N LYS A 43 -10.69 14.72 -2.74
CA LYS A 43 -11.02 14.59 -4.15
C LYS A 43 -9.94 13.83 -4.89
N PHE A 44 -10.36 12.84 -5.68
CA PHE A 44 -9.48 12.04 -6.53
C PHE A 44 -10.04 11.96 -7.95
N GLU A 45 -9.22 12.26 -8.95
CA GLU A 45 -9.57 11.92 -10.34
C GLU A 45 -9.34 10.42 -10.56
N LEU A 46 -10.43 9.71 -10.89
CA LEU A 46 -10.43 8.28 -11.16
C LEU A 46 -10.55 8.01 -12.66
N LYS A 47 -9.70 7.11 -13.15
CA LYS A 47 -9.75 6.57 -14.51
C LYS A 47 -10.91 5.60 -14.65
N ALA A 48 -11.74 5.82 -15.66
CA ALA A 48 -12.83 4.90 -15.96
C ALA A 48 -12.30 3.53 -16.38
N LYS A 49 -13.01 2.46 -15.97
CA LYS A 49 -12.73 1.05 -16.35
C LYS A 49 -11.42 0.49 -15.79
N CYS A 50 -10.78 1.20 -14.86
CA CYS A 50 -9.54 0.77 -14.21
C CYS A 50 -9.77 0.19 -12.82
N GLY A 51 -10.95 0.37 -12.21
CA GLY A 51 -11.25 -0.16 -10.87
C GLY A 51 -10.67 0.68 -9.73
N GLU A 52 -10.14 1.87 -9.99
CA GLU A 52 -9.51 2.74 -8.98
C GLU A 52 -10.47 3.17 -7.86
N TRP A 53 -11.78 3.11 -8.11
CA TRP A 53 -12.78 3.29 -7.05
C TRP A 53 -12.62 2.26 -5.93
N TYR A 54 -12.17 1.04 -6.25
CA TYR A 54 -11.93 0.00 -5.27
C TYR A 54 -10.85 0.43 -4.26
N THR A 55 -9.75 1.01 -4.75
CA THR A 55 -8.71 1.61 -3.91
C THR A 55 -9.25 2.75 -3.05
N VAL A 56 -10.13 3.61 -3.57
CA VAL A 56 -10.80 4.65 -2.75
C VAL A 56 -11.67 4.02 -1.66
N PHE A 57 -12.41 2.97 -1.99
CA PHE A 57 -13.28 2.27 -1.07
C PHE A 57 -12.51 1.56 0.05
N GLU A 58 -11.47 0.80 -0.27
CA GLU A 58 -10.62 0.11 0.72
C GLU A 58 -9.89 1.11 1.63
N ASN A 59 -9.29 2.14 1.04
CA ASN A 59 -8.47 3.07 1.81
C ASN A 59 -9.28 4.10 2.57
N LEU A 60 -10.27 4.74 1.96
CA LEU A 60 -10.97 5.86 2.59
C LEU A 60 -12.25 5.43 3.29
N ILE A 61 -12.98 4.44 2.77
CA ILE A 61 -14.26 4.04 3.36
C ILE A 61 -14.02 2.95 4.39
N GLN A 62 -13.33 1.88 4.00
CA GLN A 62 -13.02 0.78 4.91
C GLN A 62 -11.87 1.11 5.85
N GLU A 63 -10.95 1.99 5.45
CA GLU A 63 -9.71 2.27 6.19
C GLU A 63 -8.90 0.99 6.45
N ASP A 64 -8.80 0.09 5.47
CA ASP A 64 -8.26 -1.28 5.64
C ASP A 64 -6.90 -1.31 6.36
N TYR A 65 -6.00 -0.38 6.02
CA TYR A 65 -4.69 -0.28 6.65
C TYR A 65 -4.71 0.24 8.10
N LEU A 66 -5.80 0.84 8.56
CA LEU A 66 -6.01 1.32 9.94
C LEU A 66 -7.00 0.46 10.74
N LYS A 67 -7.37 -0.71 10.20
CA LYS A 67 -8.14 -1.68 10.97
C LYS A 67 -7.23 -2.37 11.97
N HIS A 68 -7.80 -3.35 12.68
CA HIS A 68 -6.98 -4.40 13.23
C HIS A 68 -5.94 -3.85 14.22
N GLY A 69 -6.36 -3.07 15.23
CA GLY A 69 -5.44 -2.50 16.23
C GLY A 69 -4.44 -1.46 15.73
N VAL A 70 -4.37 -1.22 14.41
CA VAL A 70 -3.58 -0.14 13.84
C VAL A 70 -4.30 1.19 14.09
N SER A 71 -3.59 2.19 14.57
CA SER A 71 -4.19 3.50 14.84
C SER A 71 -3.19 4.62 14.64
N LEU A 72 -3.69 5.78 14.23
CA LEU A 72 -2.89 6.99 14.02
C LEU A 72 -3.40 8.11 14.93
N SER A 73 -2.45 8.86 15.49
CA SER A 73 -2.64 10.00 16.36
C SER A 73 -2.00 11.26 15.76
N LYS A 74 -2.40 12.43 16.28
CA LYS A 74 -1.79 13.69 15.86
C LYS A 74 -0.30 13.70 16.16
N GLY A 75 0.52 14.15 15.21
CA GLY A 75 1.98 14.17 15.34
C GLY A 75 2.69 12.89 14.89
N ASP A 76 1.95 11.83 14.52
CA ASP A 76 2.56 10.58 14.06
C ASP A 76 3.32 10.72 12.74
N ILE A 77 4.34 9.88 12.56
CA ILE A 77 5.09 9.73 11.31
C ILE A 77 4.63 8.44 10.62
N VAL A 78 4.19 8.56 9.38
CA VAL A 78 3.74 7.44 8.54
C VAL A 78 4.69 7.28 7.35
N LEU A 79 5.13 6.06 7.11
CA LEU A 79 5.86 5.65 5.92
C LEU A 79 4.92 4.80 5.05
N ASP A 80 4.54 5.32 3.88
CA ASP A 80 3.59 4.71 2.94
C ASP A 80 4.34 4.20 1.71
N ILE A 81 4.58 2.89 1.65
CA ILE A 81 5.27 2.23 0.55
C ILE A 81 4.22 1.67 -0.43
N GLY A 82 4.35 2.08 -1.69
CA GLY A 82 3.36 1.85 -2.75
C GLY A 82 2.13 2.72 -2.56
N ALA A 83 2.36 4.03 -2.50
CA ALA A 83 1.32 5.01 -2.23
C ALA A 83 0.22 5.08 -3.32
N ASN A 84 0.48 4.50 -4.50
CA ASN A 84 -0.40 4.55 -5.67
C ASN A 84 -0.80 6.02 -5.94
N PHE A 85 -2.06 6.28 -6.29
CA PHE A 85 -2.56 7.65 -6.50
C PHE A 85 -2.86 8.41 -5.20
N GLY A 86 -2.53 7.88 -4.02
CA GLY A 86 -2.53 8.62 -2.76
C GLY A 86 -3.79 8.53 -1.90
N ALA A 87 -4.65 7.54 -2.12
CA ALA A 87 -5.87 7.36 -1.32
C ALA A 87 -5.54 7.15 0.18
N PHE A 88 -4.67 6.18 0.49
CA PHE A 88 -4.21 5.97 1.86
C PHE A 88 -3.40 7.16 2.39
N THR A 89 -2.50 7.71 1.57
CA THR A 89 -1.67 8.86 1.92
C THR A 89 -2.50 10.05 2.40
N ALA A 90 -3.62 10.35 1.72
CA ALA A 90 -4.53 11.42 2.11
C ALA A 90 -5.22 11.15 3.45
N LEU A 91 -5.71 9.93 3.66
CA LEU A 91 -6.29 9.52 4.94
C LEU A 91 -5.27 9.67 6.07
N ALA A 92 -4.07 9.11 5.90
CA ALA A 92 -3.00 9.17 6.88
C ALA A 92 -2.64 10.63 7.20
N SER A 93 -2.51 11.48 6.17
CA SER A 93 -2.22 12.92 6.31
C SER A 93 -3.23 13.62 7.22
N ALA A 94 -4.53 13.40 7.00
CA ALA A 94 -5.56 14.00 7.85
C ALA A 94 -5.58 13.42 9.26
N LYS A 95 -5.35 12.11 9.44
CA LYS A 95 -5.31 11.47 10.77
C LYS A 95 -4.17 12.05 11.61
N VAL A 96 -2.95 12.10 11.06
CA VAL A 96 -1.77 12.61 11.78
C VAL A 96 -1.75 14.13 11.92
N GLY A 97 -2.50 14.85 11.06
CA GLY A 97 -2.64 16.30 11.11
C GLY A 97 -1.34 17.06 10.83
N GLN A 98 -1.41 18.40 10.91
CA GLN A 98 -0.32 19.30 10.49
C GLN A 98 1.00 19.13 11.26
N THR A 99 0.94 18.57 12.48
CA THR A 99 2.13 18.29 13.29
C THR A 99 2.75 16.92 13.01
N GLY A 100 2.01 16.03 12.34
CA GLY A 100 2.51 14.73 11.88
C GLY A 100 3.06 14.81 10.47
N LYS A 101 3.56 13.69 9.96
CA LYS A 101 4.20 13.63 8.63
C LYS A 101 3.86 12.32 7.93
N VAL A 102 3.59 12.39 6.63
CA VAL A 102 3.47 11.20 5.77
C VAL A 102 4.57 11.23 4.71
N ILE A 103 5.32 10.14 4.60
CA ILE A 103 6.40 9.97 3.64
C ILE A 103 5.99 8.84 2.70
N ALA A 104 5.69 9.18 1.45
CA ALA A 104 5.05 8.30 0.48
C ALA A 104 5.99 7.95 -0.68
N PHE A 105 6.02 6.68 -1.06
CA PHE A 105 6.86 6.16 -2.13
C PHE A 105 5.99 5.50 -3.20
N GLU A 106 6.13 5.93 -4.46
CA GLU A 106 5.44 5.36 -5.61
C GLU A 106 6.41 5.24 -6.81
N PRO A 107 6.80 4.03 -7.23
CA PRO A 107 7.79 3.85 -8.28
C PRO A 107 7.29 4.20 -9.70
N ASP A 108 6.00 4.04 -10.00
CA ASP A 108 5.48 4.36 -11.34
C ASP A 108 5.44 5.88 -11.54
N PRO A 109 6.21 6.45 -12.50
CA PRO A 109 6.27 7.91 -12.68
C PRO A 109 4.92 8.55 -13.00
N LEU A 110 4.04 7.85 -13.74
CA LEU A 110 2.72 8.37 -14.12
C LEU A 110 1.75 8.34 -12.93
N ILE A 111 1.83 7.29 -12.11
CA ILE A 111 1.02 7.21 -10.88
C ILE A 111 1.54 8.21 -9.85
N HIS A 112 2.86 8.33 -9.69
CA HIS A 112 3.48 9.33 -8.81
C HIS A 112 3.13 10.77 -9.21
N GLN A 113 3.02 11.08 -10.50
CA GLN A 113 2.53 12.38 -10.95
C GLN A 113 1.10 12.64 -10.45
N ARG A 114 0.22 11.62 -10.52
CA ARG A 114 -1.16 11.72 -10.01
C ARG A 114 -1.22 11.81 -8.49
N LEU A 115 -0.37 11.07 -7.79
CA LEU A 115 -0.18 11.21 -6.34
C LEU A 115 0.08 12.67 -5.99
N ASN A 116 1.06 13.31 -6.63
CA ASN A 116 1.38 14.72 -6.38
C ASN A 116 0.22 15.67 -6.70
N GLN A 117 -0.49 15.44 -7.81
CA GLN A 117 -1.69 16.21 -8.14
C GLN A 117 -2.76 16.09 -7.05
N ASN A 118 -2.98 14.89 -6.52
CA ASN A 118 -3.95 14.64 -5.45
C ASN A 118 -3.49 15.27 -4.12
N ILE A 119 -2.21 15.18 -3.76
CA ILE A 119 -1.65 15.83 -2.57
C ILE A 119 -1.84 17.36 -2.66
N ASN A 120 -1.51 17.95 -3.80
CA ASN A 120 -1.62 19.39 -4.01
C ASN A 120 -3.07 19.87 -4.04
N SER A 121 -3.97 19.17 -4.75
CA SER A 121 -5.37 19.58 -4.88
C SER A 121 -6.16 19.44 -3.56
N ASN A 122 -5.73 18.54 -2.67
CA ASN A 122 -6.29 18.37 -1.34
C ASN A 122 -5.57 19.21 -0.26
N GLY A 123 -4.56 20.01 -0.61
CA GLY A 123 -3.87 20.91 0.32
C GLY A 123 -3.05 20.19 1.41
N LEU A 124 -2.50 19.02 1.12
CA LEU A 124 -1.87 18.14 2.10
C LEU A 124 -0.40 18.51 2.35
N GLY A 125 -0.17 19.63 3.04
CA GLY A 125 1.16 20.21 3.27
C GLY A 125 2.11 19.42 4.18
N ASN A 126 1.64 18.35 4.82
CA ASN A 126 2.44 17.46 5.68
C ASN A 126 2.84 16.15 4.99
N VAL A 127 2.70 16.06 3.65
CA VAL A 127 3.06 14.89 2.85
C VAL A 127 4.31 15.17 2.03
N ILE A 128 5.24 14.22 2.02
CA ILE A 128 6.43 14.22 1.16
C ILE A 128 6.37 12.97 0.28
N THR A 129 6.57 13.12 -1.02
CA THR A 129 6.45 12.05 -2.02
C THR A 129 7.79 11.78 -2.70
N PHE A 130 8.07 10.52 -3.02
CA PHE A 130 9.25 10.09 -3.75
C PHE A 130 8.86 9.16 -4.91
N ASN A 131 9.37 9.46 -6.12
CA ASN A 131 9.24 8.56 -7.27
C ASN A 131 10.33 7.48 -7.23
N GLU A 132 10.27 6.62 -6.23
CA GLU A 132 11.27 5.60 -5.97
C GLU A 132 10.58 4.33 -5.47
N ALA A 133 11.09 3.16 -5.88
CA ALA A 133 10.73 1.89 -5.28
C ALA A 133 11.41 1.74 -3.92
N VAL A 134 10.76 1.11 -2.95
CA VAL A 134 11.45 0.66 -1.74
C VAL A 134 11.78 -0.81 -1.87
N SER A 135 13.04 -1.17 -1.60
CA SER A 135 13.51 -2.55 -1.67
C SER A 135 14.57 -2.82 -0.59
N GLY A 136 15.25 -3.96 -0.71
CA GLY A 136 16.37 -4.31 0.18
C GLY A 136 17.67 -3.56 -0.07
N LYS A 137 17.80 -2.77 -1.15
CA LYS A 137 19.05 -2.08 -1.50
C LYS A 137 18.80 -0.77 -2.25
N ASP A 138 19.73 0.18 -2.09
CA ASP A 138 19.76 1.40 -2.90
C ASP A 138 20.27 1.10 -4.32
N GLY A 139 19.74 1.79 -5.33
CA GLY A 139 20.20 1.67 -6.72
C GLY A 139 19.10 1.85 -7.75
N GLU A 140 19.13 1.04 -8.80
CA GLU A 140 18.06 0.94 -9.80
C GLU A 140 17.49 -0.48 -9.82
N MET A 141 16.20 -0.59 -10.12
CA MET A 141 15.56 -1.88 -10.36
C MET A 141 14.62 -1.83 -11.56
N SER A 142 14.39 -2.99 -12.16
CA SER A 142 13.35 -3.15 -13.18
C SER A 142 11.98 -3.14 -12.53
N PHE A 143 11.05 -2.39 -13.11
CA PHE A 143 9.66 -2.29 -12.70
C PHE A 143 8.76 -2.50 -13.92
N PHE A 144 7.66 -3.22 -13.78
CA PHE A 144 6.77 -3.55 -14.89
C PHE A 144 5.46 -2.75 -14.76
N VAL A 145 5.21 -1.87 -15.72
CA VAL A 145 4.03 -0.99 -15.73
C VAL A 145 2.97 -1.57 -16.63
N HIS A 146 1.76 -1.75 -16.12
CA HIS A 146 0.62 -2.21 -16.92
C HIS A 146 -0.26 -1.02 -17.38
N PRO A 147 -0.35 -0.71 -18.68
CA PRO A 147 -1.02 0.50 -19.19
C PRO A 147 -2.54 0.51 -19.01
N LYS A 148 -3.16 -0.60 -18.59
CA LYS A 148 -4.61 -0.76 -18.40
C LYS A 148 -5.01 -1.24 -17.00
N SER A 149 -4.06 -1.38 -16.09
CA SER A 149 -4.31 -1.85 -14.73
C SER A 149 -4.20 -0.69 -13.74
N ALA A 150 -5.07 -0.65 -12.72
CA ALA A 150 -4.86 0.16 -11.52
C ALA A 150 -3.79 -0.41 -10.58
N PHE A 151 -3.32 -1.63 -10.89
CA PHE A 151 -2.34 -2.42 -10.15
C PHE A 151 -1.16 -2.71 -11.09
N SER A 152 -0.07 -1.94 -10.96
CA SER A 152 1.18 -2.17 -11.68
C SER A 152 2.01 -3.16 -10.87
N THR A 153 2.22 -4.37 -11.40
CA THR A 153 2.83 -5.49 -10.67
C THR A 153 4.34 -5.56 -10.91
N LEU A 154 5.13 -6.13 -9.98
CA LEU A 154 6.55 -6.47 -10.26
C LEU A 154 6.71 -7.67 -11.22
N MET A 155 5.61 -8.28 -11.63
CA MET A 155 5.58 -9.47 -12.45
C MET A 155 4.84 -9.24 -13.77
N ASP A 156 5.35 -9.86 -14.83
CA ASP A 156 4.72 -9.88 -16.14
C ASP A 156 3.44 -10.72 -16.10
N SER A 157 2.27 -10.07 -16.08
CA SER A 157 1.01 -10.78 -16.33
C SER A 157 0.84 -10.96 -17.84
N VAL A 158 1.28 -12.11 -18.35
CA VAL A 158 1.00 -12.55 -19.72
C VAL A 158 -0.49 -12.81 -19.87
N ASP A 159 -1.12 -12.17 -20.86
CA ASP A 159 -2.51 -12.49 -21.21
C ASP A 159 -2.64 -13.93 -21.75
N GLN A 160 -3.86 -14.44 -21.92
CA GLN A 160 -4.11 -15.78 -22.46
C GLN A 160 -3.59 -15.99 -23.90
N ARG A 161 -3.00 -14.96 -24.53
CA ARG A 161 -2.42 -14.98 -25.88
C ARG A 161 -0.89 -14.85 -25.85
N GLY A 162 -0.27 -14.84 -24.67
CA GLY A 162 1.18 -14.74 -24.51
C GLY A 162 1.74 -13.34 -24.74
N ASN A 163 0.89 -12.30 -24.78
CA ASN A 163 1.34 -10.92 -24.86
C ASN A 163 1.50 -10.34 -23.45
N SER A 164 2.72 -9.98 -23.12
CA SER A 164 3.07 -9.07 -22.04
C SER A 164 2.56 -7.68 -22.41
N GLY A 165 1.44 -7.26 -21.82
CA GLY A 165 0.97 -5.88 -21.92
C GLY A 165 1.81 -4.93 -21.05
N ALA A 166 2.73 -5.45 -20.23
CA ALA A 166 3.59 -4.68 -19.35
C ALA A 166 4.73 -4.01 -20.13
N THR A 167 5.03 -2.76 -19.79
CA THR A 167 6.26 -2.11 -20.21
C THR A 167 7.25 -2.16 -19.06
N GLN A 168 8.42 -2.76 -19.30
CA GLN A 168 9.51 -2.71 -18.33
C GLN A 168 10.16 -1.32 -18.35
N ILE A 169 10.25 -0.69 -17.19
CA ILE A 169 10.97 0.56 -16.98
C ILE A 169 12.03 0.37 -15.90
N LYS A 170 13.04 1.24 -15.88
CA LYS A 170 13.97 1.34 -14.75
C LYS A 170 13.50 2.43 -13.81
N VAL A 171 13.47 2.10 -12.52
CA VAL A 171 13.15 3.05 -11.45
C VAL A 171 14.28 3.09 -10.44
N LYS A 172 14.47 4.24 -9.80
CA LYS A 172 15.33 4.34 -8.63
C LYS A 172 14.74 3.49 -7.50
N SER A 173 15.61 2.83 -6.75
CA SER A 173 15.24 2.12 -5.55
C SER A 173 16.02 2.65 -4.35
N ARG A 174 15.35 2.75 -3.21
CA ARG A 174 15.93 3.10 -1.93
C ARG A 174 15.76 1.96 -0.94
N SER A 175 16.79 1.68 -0.15
CA SER A 175 16.71 0.65 0.88
C SER A 175 15.84 1.11 2.05
N ILE A 176 15.06 0.19 2.64
CA ILE A 176 14.26 0.49 3.84
C ILE A 176 15.13 1.02 4.99
N ASN A 177 16.35 0.49 5.15
CA ASN A 177 17.29 0.94 6.17
C ASN A 177 17.76 2.38 5.94
N SER A 178 18.07 2.74 4.69
CA SER A 178 18.42 4.12 4.31
C SER A 178 17.27 5.08 4.61
N ILE A 179 16.03 4.69 4.29
CA ILE A 179 14.84 5.51 4.59
C ILE A 179 14.71 5.74 6.10
N ILE A 180 14.67 4.67 6.90
CA ILE A 180 14.44 4.77 8.35
C ILE A 180 15.57 5.57 9.02
N SER A 181 16.81 5.37 8.60
CA SER A 181 17.98 6.07 9.17
C SER A 181 17.93 7.58 8.95
N ASN A 182 17.31 8.05 7.87
CA ASN A 182 17.20 9.47 7.53
C ASN A 182 15.92 10.15 8.05
N ILE A 183 15.05 9.41 8.74
CA ILE A 183 13.88 9.98 9.42
C ILE A 183 14.29 10.33 10.84
N ASP A 184 13.89 11.50 11.35
CA ASP A 184 14.01 11.82 12.77
C ASP A 184 12.78 11.32 13.52
N GLY A 185 12.97 10.57 14.60
CA GLY A 185 11.88 10.08 15.46
C GLY A 185 11.42 8.63 15.19
N GLU A 186 10.32 8.23 15.81
CA GLU A 186 9.73 6.90 15.65
C GLU A 186 8.76 6.90 14.46
N ILE A 187 8.79 5.83 13.66
CA ILE A 187 7.81 5.58 12.60
C ILE A 187 6.58 4.97 13.27
N SER A 188 5.58 5.80 13.47
CA SER A 188 4.31 5.40 14.06
C SER A 188 3.58 4.39 13.19
N LEU A 189 3.70 4.40 11.86
CA LEU A 189 3.15 3.35 10.99
C LEU A 189 4.00 3.16 9.72
N LEU A 190 4.37 1.92 9.45
CA LEU A 190 4.93 1.50 8.17
C LEU A 190 3.85 0.73 7.39
N LYS A 191 3.32 1.34 6.32
CA LYS A 191 2.42 0.68 5.38
C LYS A 191 3.22 0.13 4.20
N ILE A 192 3.01 -1.15 3.86
CA ILE A 192 3.71 -1.82 2.75
C ILE A 192 2.70 -2.48 1.83
N ASP A 193 2.67 -2.06 0.58
CA ASP A 193 1.86 -2.63 -0.49
C ASP A 193 2.65 -2.40 -1.78
N CYS A 194 3.53 -3.33 -2.13
CA CYS A 194 4.58 -3.09 -3.13
C CYS A 194 4.75 -4.25 -4.12
N GLU A 195 3.65 -4.95 -4.40
CA GLU A 195 3.46 -5.85 -5.54
C GLU A 195 4.55 -6.92 -5.68
N GLY A 196 5.09 -7.40 -4.55
CA GLY A 196 6.11 -8.45 -4.45
C GLY A 196 7.42 -8.03 -3.77
N SER A 197 7.67 -6.72 -3.61
CA SER A 197 8.90 -6.23 -2.95
C SER A 197 8.89 -6.43 -1.43
N GLU A 198 7.76 -6.85 -0.85
CA GLU A 198 7.55 -6.99 0.60
C GLU A 198 8.62 -7.89 1.22
N TYR A 199 8.91 -9.02 0.56
CA TYR A 199 9.90 -9.99 1.02
C TYR A 199 11.29 -9.35 1.10
N SER A 200 11.72 -8.64 0.05
CA SER A 200 13.04 -8.02 0.00
C SER A 200 13.19 -6.92 1.06
N ILE A 201 12.12 -6.17 1.33
CA ILE A 201 12.09 -5.13 2.36
C ILE A 201 12.31 -5.79 3.73
N LEU A 202 11.52 -6.80 4.07
CA LEU A 202 11.59 -7.45 5.39
C LEU A 202 12.88 -8.25 5.61
N GLU A 203 13.42 -8.89 4.56
CA GLU A 203 14.71 -9.59 4.62
C GLU A 203 15.87 -8.64 4.92
N SER A 204 15.82 -7.44 4.35
CA SER A 204 16.87 -6.44 4.51
C SER A 204 16.74 -5.61 5.79
N LEU A 205 15.54 -5.50 6.37
CA LEU A 205 15.26 -4.59 7.47
C LEU A 205 16.14 -4.96 8.67
N ASP A 206 17.01 -4.03 9.03
CA ASP A 206 17.89 -4.19 10.17
C ASP A 206 17.08 -4.28 11.47
N LYS A 207 17.53 -5.14 12.38
CA LYS A 207 16.83 -5.41 13.63
C LYS A 207 16.85 -4.21 14.57
N ASP A 208 17.91 -3.42 14.60
CA ASP A 208 17.98 -2.25 15.45
C ASP A 208 17.08 -1.13 14.90
N LEU A 209 17.05 -0.98 13.57
CA LEU A 209 16.12 -0.07 12.89
C LEU A 209 14.65 -0.51 13.02
N SER A 210 14.36 -1.80 13.11
CA SER A 210 12.99 -2.29 13.29
C SER A 210 12.36 -1.82 14.62
N PHE A 211 13.17 -1.55 15.65
CA PHE A 211 12.68 -0.98 16.91
C PHE A 211 12.15 0.45 16.78
N ARG A 212 12.52 1.16 15.72
CA ARG A 212 11.98 2.50 15.42
C ARG A 212 10.61 2.45 14.75
N ILE A 213 10.09 1.26 14.47
CA ILE A 213 8.76 1.07 13.88
C ILE A 213 7.80 0.56 14.96
N LYS A 214 6.72 1.32 15.16
CA LYS A 214 5.70 0.99 16.17
C LYS A 214 4.76 -0.11 15.70
N GLN A 215 4.29 -0.01 14.46
CA GLN A 215 3.29 -0.91 13.85
C GLN A 215 3.52 -0.99 12.34
N ILE A 216 3.14 -2.12 11.76
CA ILE A 216 3.22 -2.39 10.33
C ILE A 216 1.85 -2.85 9.86
N SER A 217 1.38 -2.31 8.73
CA SER A 217 0.17 -2.74 8.04
C SER A 217 0.54 -3.04 6.59
N MET A 218 0.25 -4.24 6.09
CA MET A 218 0.74 -4.62 4.77
C MET A 218 -0.20 -5.52 3.98
N GLU A 219 -0.13 -5.39 2.66
CA GLU A 219 -0.68 -6.34 1.71
C GLU A 219 0.43 -7.29 1.23
N VAL A 220 0.16 -8.60 1.27
CA VAL A 220 1.16 -9.62 0.90
C VAL A 220 0.83 -10.17 -0.47
N HIS A 221 1.73 -9.95 -1.42
CA HIS A 221 1.60 -10.45 -2.77
C HIS A 221 2.23 -11.83 -2.93
N LYS A 222 1.66 -12.63 -3.84
CA LYS A 222 2.21 -13.94 -4.21
C LYS A 222 3.40 -13.75 -5.13
N VAL A 223 4.54 -14.31 -4.72
CA VAL A 223 5.77 -14.34 -5.52
C VAL A 223 6.12 -15.81 -5.81
N PRO A 224 6.52 -16.17 -7.04
CA PRO A 224 6.94 -17.52 -7.37
C PRO A 224 8.02 -18.03 -6.42
N ASN A 225 7.89 -19.29 -6.00
CA ASN A 225 8.82 -19.95 -5.08
C ASN A 225 8.92 -19.30 -3.68
N ARG A 226 7.97 -18.43 -3.30
CA ARG A 226 7.85 -17.87 -1.95
C ARG A 226 6.53 -18.29 -1.31
N ASN A 227 6.55 -18.50 -0.01
CA ASN A 227 5.37 -18.76 0.79
C ASN A 227 5.03 -17.51 1.62
N GLU A 228 3.78 -17.05 1.55
CA GLU A 228 3.28 -15.89 2.33
C GLU A 228 3.54 -16.06 3.84
N LYS A 229 3.57 -17.31 4.35
CA LYS A 229 3.90 -17.60 5.76
C LYS A 229 5.32 -17.18 6.16
N GLU A 230 6.23 -17.01 5.20
CA GLU A 230 7.58 -16.49 5.46
C GLU A 230 7.55 -15.07 6.02
N ILE A 231 6.59 -14.25 5.58
CA ILE A 231 6.39 -12.87 6.06
C ILE A 231 6.17 -12.86 7.57
N SER A 232 5.25 -13.70 8.07
CA SER A 232 4.94 -13.79 9.50
C SER A 232 6.15 -14.25 10.31
N VAL A 233 7.00 -15.12 9.75
CA VAL A 233 8.26 -15.55 10.39
C VAL A 233 9.27 -14.41 10.44
N MET A 234 9.45 -13.66 9.34
CA MET A 234 10.38 -12.53 9.29
C MET A 234 9.97 -11.42 10.25
N LEU A 235 8.69 -11.05 10.29
CA LEU A 235 8.16 -10.07 11.23
C LEU A 235 8.37 -10.47 12.69
N ARG A 236 8.15 -11.74 13.04
CA ARG A 236 8.42 -12.24 14.40
C ARG A 236 9.91 -12.16 14.76
N LYS A 237 10.81 -12.47 13.83
CA LYS A 237 12.27 -12.32 14.03
C LYS A 237 12.69 -10.87 14.26
N LEU A 238 12.00 -9.92 13.62
CA LEU A 238 12.17 -8.48 13.79
C LEU A 238 11.52 -7.93 15.08
N GLY A 239 10.87 -8.79 15.88
CA GLY A 239 10.30 -8.43 17.18
C GLY A 239 8.83 -7.99 17.14
N PHE A 240 8.14 -8.17 16.02
CA PHE A 240 6.71 -7.85 15.90
C PHE A 240 5.84 -9.04 16.33
N THR A 241 4.72 -8.73 16.97
CA THR A 241 3.62 -9.67 17.13
C THR A 241 2.76 -9.62 15.87
N VAL A 242 2.52 -10.78 15.26
CA VAL A 242 1.77 -10.91 14.01
C VAL A 242 0.43 -11.57 14.30
N ASN A 243 -0.65 -10.91 13.89
CA ASN A 243 -1.95 -11.56 13.78
C ASN A 243 -2.29 -11.70 12.30
N ASP A 244 -2.25 -12.92 11.80
CA ASP A 244 -2.59 -13.20 10.40
C ASP A 244 -4.10 -13.07 10.21
N THR A 245 -4.54 -12.11 9.40
CA THR A 245 -5.94 -11.95 9.00
C THR A 245 -6.06 -12.10 7.50
N PHE A 246 -6.60 -13.23 7.05
CA PHE A 246 -6.89 -13.46 5.64
C PHE A 246 -8.22 -12.78 5.27
N PRO A 247 -8.31 -12.06 4.14
CA PRO A 247 -9.56 -11.48 3.70
C PRO A 247 -10.59 -12.57 3.39
N LEU A 248 -11.84 -12.34 3.84
CA LEU A 248 -13.02 -13.21 3.63
C LEU A 248 -13.42 -13.37 2.15
N THR A 249 -12.74 -12.72 1.22
CA THR A 249 -13.03 -12.74 -0.23
C THR A 249 -12.24 -13.78 -1.02
N ALA A 250 -11.46 -14.65 -0.37
CA ALA A 250 -11.05 -15.91 -0.99
C ALA A 250 -12.21 -16.93 -1.01
N PHE A 251 -13.38 -16.54 -1.50
CA PHE A 251 -14.28 -17.48 -2.15
C PHE A 251 -13.60 -17.87 -3.48
N ARG A 252 -12.60 -18.75 -3.39
CA ARG A 252 -12.38 -19.70 -4.47
C ARG A 252 -13.70 -20.43 -4.62
N GLY A 253 -14.34 -20.26 -5.77
CA GLY A 253 -15.29 -21.24 -6.23
C GLY A 253 -14.56 -22.58 -6.29
N GLU A 254 -14.69 -23.39 -5.25
CA GLU A 254 -14.76 -24.84 -5.43
C GLU A 254 -16.13 -25.14 -6.05
N GLY A 255 -16.28 -24.70 -7.30
CA GLY A 255 -17.20 -25.29 -8.25
C GLY A 255 -16.53 -26.57 -8.71
N GLY A 256 -17.07 -27.69 -8.24
CA GLY A 256 -16.41 -28.98 -8.28
C GLY A 256 -16.09 -29.53 -9.67
N ARG A 257 -15.30 -30.59 -9.64
CA ARG A 257 -15.41 -31.77 -10.49
C ARG A 257 -14.96 -32.95 -9.63
N THR A 258 -15.92 -33.85 -9.44
CA THR A 258 -15.82 -35.29 -9.11
C THR A 258 -14.47 -35.82 -8.65
#